data_AF-A0A392ML45-F1
#
_entry.id   AF-A0A392ML45-F1
#
_cell.length_a   1.000
_cell.length_b   1.000
_cell.length_c   1.000
_cell.angle_alpha   90.00
_cell.angle_beta   90.00
_cell.angle_gamma   90.00
#
_symmetry.space_group_name_H-M   'P 1'
#
loop_
_entity.id
_entity.type
_entity.pdbx_description
1 polymer ?
#
loop_
_entity_poly.entity_id
_entity_poly.type
_entity_poly.pdbx_seq_one_letter_code
_entity_poly.pdbx_strand_id
1 'polypeptide(L)'
;MPKKVLTLPPTAPPPPPPPPPMMQLNVEVPPPSAPTPTTPPPSPAAPSPPPPTKGGSVPAPPPPVPHGNGGGAPPPPPPGGAGRTLRAKATSKLKRSTQLGNLYRSLKGKLEGSSLNGKSAAPGKKSAIGGASNGGKQGMADALAEMTKRSSYFIQIEEDVQKYTKQIIELQSKITNFKTNNMTELSKFHRDVESILENLTDESQVLSRFEGFPTKKLEAIRMAAALYNKLNSILTELQNWKVVAPIVQLLEKVERYFNKIKTELDALERTKDDEAKKFKGHNIEFDFHILIKIKEAIVDVSSNCMELALK
;
A
#
# COMPACT_ATOMS: atom_id res chain seq x y z
N MET A 1 -28.70 -87.69 12.99
CA MET A 1 -29.44 -86.43 13.23
C MET A 1 -28.45 -85.33 13.63
N PRO A 2 -28.51 -84.13 13.03
CA PRO A 2 -27.38 -83.20 12.97
C PRO A 2 -27.25 -82.27 14.19
N LYS A 3 -26.02 -81.77 14.36
CA LYS A 3 -25.48 -80.98 15.48
C LYS A 3 -26.01 -79.54 15.49
N LYS A 4 -26.29 -79.03 16.70
CA LYS A 4 -26.79 -77.68 17.00
C LYS A 4 -25.63 -76.66 16.87
N VAL A 5 -25.75 -75.72 15.94
CA VAL A 5 -24.83 -74.57 15.81
C VAL A 5 -25.41 -73.39 16.60
N LEU A 6 -24.61 -72.84 17.51
CA LEU A 6 -24.96 -71.71 18.36
C LEU A 6 -24.51 -70.41 17.67
N THR A 7 -25.45 -69.56 17.26
CA THR A 7 -25.17 -68.28 16.59
C THR A 7 -25.33 -67.13 17.60
N LEU A 8 -24.26 -66.37 17.84
CA LEU A 8 -24.25 -65.14 18.64
C LEU A 8 -24.69 -63.93 17.77
N PRO A 9 -25.36 -62.91 18.34
CA PRO A 9 -25.81 -61.71 17.62
C PRO A 9 -24.66 -60.72 17.31
N PRO A 10 -24.81 -59.83 16.31
CA PRO A 10 -23.77 -58.89 15.93
C PRO A 10 -23.63 -57.73 16.93
N THR A 11 -22.37 -57.48 17.34
CA THR A 11 -21.93 -56.41 18.25
C THR A 11 -22.02 -55.03 17.58
N ALA A 12 -22.67 -54.07 18.22
CA ALA A 12 -22.66 -52.66 17.82
C ALA A 12 -21.28 -52.00 18.07
N PRO A 13 -20.83 -51.04 17.23
CA PRO A 13 -19.55 -50.36 17.43
C PRO A 13 -19.58 -49.42 18.65
N PRO A 14 -18.44 -49.25 19.35
CA PRO A 14 -18.37 -48.43 20.57
C PRO A 14 -18.49 -46.93 20.27
N PRO A 15 -19.04 -46.13 21.22
CA PRO A 15 -19.15 -44.69 21.08
C PRO A 15 -17.77 -43.99 21.13
N PRO A 16 -17.61 -42.82 20.48
CA PRO A 16 -16.36 -42.07 20.49
C PRO A 16 -16.01 -41.53 21.88
N PRO A 17 -14.71 -41.36 22.18
CA PRO A 17 -14.24 -40.87 23.47
C PRO A 17 -14.59 -39.40 23.70
N PRO A 18 -14.78 -38.97 24.97
CA PRO A 18 -15.06 -37.59 25.32
C PRO A 18 -13.86 -36.66 25.05
N PRO A 19 -14.10 -35.38 24.73
CA PRO A 19 -13.02 -34.41 24.49
C PRO A 19 -12.23 -34.10 25.78
N PRO A 20 -10.94 -33.77 25.67
CA PRO A 20 -10.09 -33.47 26.82
C PRO A 20 -10.49 -32.14 27.49
N PRO A 21 -10.18 -31.94 28.80
CA PRO A 21 -10.51 -30.73 29.53
C PRO A 21 -9.65 -29.56 29.03
N MET A 22 -10.28 -28.43 28.67
CA MET A 22 -9.56 -27.20 28.39
C MET A 22 -8.95 -26.66 29.68
N MET A 23 -7.61 -26.59 29.73
CA MET A 23 -6.89 -25.86 30.77
C MET A 23 -7.20 -24.37 30.62
N GLN A 24 -7.93 -23.80 31.58
CA GLN A 24 -8.12 -22.35 31.72
C GLN A 24 -6.78 -21.71 32.11
N LEU A 25 -6.11 -21.11 31.14
CA LEU A 25 -5.08 -20.10 31.40
C LEU A 25 -5.78 -18.81 31.79
N ASN A 26 -5.82 -18.54 33.10
CA ASN A 26 -6.23 -17.28 33.69
C ASN A 26 -5.18 -16.21 33.36
N VAL A 27 -5.36 -15.52 32.23
CA VAL A 27 -4.67 -14.25 31.95
C VAL A 27 -5.62 -13.11 32.31
N GLU A 28 -5.26 -12.42 33.38
CA GLU A 28 -5.89 -11.21 33.88
C GLU A 28 -5.84 -10.12 32.80
N VAL A 29 -7.01 -9.75 32.28
CA VAL A 29 -7.18 -8.67 31.29
C VAL A 29 -7.32 -7.34 32.04
N PRO A 30 -6.42 -6.36 31.84
CA PRO A 30 -6.65 -5.01 32.36
C PRO A 30 -7.80 -4.31 31.60
N PRO A 31 -8.54 -3.39 32.25
CA PRO A 31 -9.78 -2.83 31.72
C PRO A 31 -9.58 -2.00 30.43
N PRO A 32 -10.61 -1.87 29.58
CA PRO A 32 -10.51 -1.14 28.32
C PRO A 32 -10.34 0.36 28.56
N SER A 33 -9.24 0.92 28.04
CA SER A 33 -9.07 2.36 27.90
C SER A 33 -10.12 2.92 26.94
N ALA A 34 -10.77 4.01 27.36
CA ALA A 34 -11.74 4.77 26.60
C ALA A 34 -11.21 5.18 25.21
N PRO A 35 -12.08 5.31 24.18
CA PRO A 35 -11.65 5.72 22.85
C PRO A 35 -11.21 7.20 22.87
N THR A 36 -9.95 7.44 22.53
CA THR A 36 -9.45 8.76 22.15
C THR A 36 -10.12 9.20 20.84
N PRO A 37 -10.57 10.46 20.70
CA PRO A 37 -11.15 10.95 19.45
C PRO A 37 -10.07 11.00 18.38
N THR A 38 -10.15 10.11 17.40
CA THR A 38 -9.27 10.13 16.23
C THR A 38 -9.78 11.18 15.26
N THR A 39 -9.01 12.26 15.10
CA THR A 39 -9.23 13.26 14.04
C THR A 39 -9.03 12.62 12.66
N PRO A 40 -9.88 12.91 11.67
CA PRO A 40 -9.71 12.39 10.32
C PRO A 40 -8.48 13.01 9.62
N PRO A 41 -7.84 12.31 8.67
CA PRO A 41 -6.78 12.87 7.85
C PRO A 41 -7.32 14.00 6.94
N PRO A 42 -6.52 15.02 6.60
CA PRO A 42 -6.96 16.10 5.72
C PRO A 42 -7.17 15.60 4.29
N SER A 43 -8.34 15.91 3.72
CA SER A 43 -8.68 15.65 2.32
C SER A 43 -7.72 16.37 1.36
N PRO A 44 -7.45 15.81 0.16
CA PRO A 44 -6.75 16.53 -0.90
C PRO A 44 -7.58 17.76 -1.33
N ALA A 45 -6.97 18.93 -1.29
CA ALA A 45 -7.59 20.17 -1.74
C ALA A 45 -7.93 20.10 -3.24
N ALA A 46 -9.17 20.46 -3.58
CA ALA A 46 -9.58 20.70 -4.96
C ALA A 46 -8.81 21.90 -5.56
N PRO A 47 -8.48 21.90 -6.86
CA PRO A 47 -7.88 23.06 -7.51
C PRO A 47 -8.88 24.22 -7.57
N SER A 48 -8.40 25.42 -7.25
CA SER A 48 -9.15 26.67 -7.26
C SER A 48 -9.76 26.96 -8.65
N PRO A 49 -10.98 27.53 -8.75
CA PRO A 49 -11.55 27.94 -10.03
C PRO A 49 -10.82 29.18 -10.58
N PRO A 50 -10.69 29.32 -11.91
CA PRO A 50 -10.09 30.49 -12.53
C PRO A 50 -10.99 31.73 -12.40
N PRO A 51 -10.42 32.95 -12.33
CA PRO A 51 -11.19 34.19 -12.21
C PRO A 51 -11.95 34.54 -13.50
N PRO A 52 -13.09 35.24 -13.41
CA PRO A 52 -13.93 35.59 -14.55
C PRO A 52 -13.32 36.73 -15.39
N THR A 53 -13.14 36.50 -16.69
CA THR A 53 -12.78 37.54 -17.66
C THR A 53 -14.03 38.28 -18.14
N LYS A 54 -14.19 39.55 -17.75
CA LYS A 54 -15.05 40.53 -18.45
C LYS A 54 -14.15 41.37 -19.35
N GLY A 55 -14.55 41.49 -20.62
CA GLY A 55 -13.71 42.00 -21.69
C GLY A 55 -13.66 43.52 -21.87
N GLY A 56 -13.01 43.88 -22.98
CA GLY A 56 -13.10 45.18 -23.64
C GLY A 56 -11.96 46.14 -23.30
N SER A 57 -11.00 46.29 -24.23
CA SER A 57 -10.47 47.57 -24.77
C SER A 57 -9.08 47.37 -25.41
N VAL A 58 -8.95 47.75 -26.68
CA VAL A 58 -7.70 47.95 -27.48
C VAL A 58 -6.74 48.93 -26.77
N PRO A 59 -5.39 49.00 -27.02
CA PRO A 59 -4.78 49.25 -28.35
C PRO A 59 -3.30 48.80 -28.62
N ALA A 60 -2.83 49.09 -29.86
CA ALA A 60 -1.48 49.53 -30.31
C ALA A 60 -0.48 48.52 -30.95
N PRO A 61 0.28 48.96 -32.01
CA PRO A 61 1.11 48.10 -32.85
C PRO A 61 2.53 47.88 -32.29
N PRO A 62 3.30 46.88 -32.80
CA PRO A 62 4.63 46.57 -32.27
C PRO A 62 5.71 47.56 -32.74
N PRO A 63 6.72 47.87 -31.90
CA PRO A 63 7.90 48.62 -32.30
C PRO A 63 8.94 47.72 -33.03
N PRO A 64 9.81 48.31 -33.86
CA PRO A 64 10.74 47.58 -34.72
C PRO A 64 12.02 47.13 -34.00
N VAL A 65 12.59 46.03 -34.48
CA VAL A 65 13.87 45.44 -34.06
C VAL A 65 15.07 46.21 -34.61
N PRO A 66 16.15 46.37 -33.81
CA PRO A 66 17.49 46.57 -34.35
C PRO A 66 18.37 45.31 -34.17
N HIS A 67 19.00 44.91 -35.28
CA HIS A 67 20.12 43.98 -35.33
C HIS A 67 21.37 44.55 -34.64
N GLY A 68 22.24 43.68 -34.10
CA GLY A 68 23.62 44.09 -33.83
C GLY A 68 24.42 43.26 -32.83
N ASN A 69 24.96 42.13 -33.30
CA ASN A 69 26.35 41.69 -33.14
C ASN A 69 27.05 41.61 -31.76
N GLY A 70 27.44 40.39 -31.38
CA GLY A 70 28.83 40.11 -30.96
C GLY A 70 29.11 39.71 -29.50
N GLY A 71 29.79 38.55 -29.36
CA GLY A 71 30.88 38.37 -28.39
C GLY A 71 30.54 37.77 -27.03
N GLY A 72 30.93 36.51 -26.81
CA GLY A 72 30.84 35.83 -25.51
C GLY A 72 31.94 36.20 -24.51
N ALA A 73 31.64 35.98 -23.21
CA ALA A 73 32.62 35.83 -22.14
C ALA A 73 32.05 34.97 -20.98
N PRO A 74 32.86 34.11 -20.33
CA PRO A 74 32.43 33.18 -19.26
C PRO A 74 32.37 33.84 -17.86
N PRO A 75 31.71 33.22 -16.86
CA PRO A 75 31.57 33.77 -15.51
C PRO A 75 32.88 33.72 -14.69
N PRO A 76 33.06 34.62 -13.71
CA PRO A 76 34.32 34.81 -12.98
C PRO A 76 34.61 33.73 -11.91
N PRO A 77 35.89 33.38 -11.67
CA PRO A 77 36.33 32.41 -10.67
C PRO A 77 36.41 32.97 -9.23
N PRO A 78 36.35 32.10 -8.19
CA PRO A 78 36.37 32.49 -6.78
C PRO A 78 37.80 32.82 -6.27
N PRO A 79 38.02 33.91 -5.52
CA PRO A 79 39.36 34.27 -5.03
C PRO A 79 39.77 33.46 -3.80
N GLY A 80 40.88 32.73 -3.90
CA GLY A 80 41.62 32.18 -2.77
C GLY A 80 42.70 33.13 -2.24
N GLY A 81 43.05 32.96 -0.96
CA GLY A 81 44.42 33.13 -0.46
C GLY A 81 44.92 34.54 -0.07
N ALA A 82 45.09 34.72 1.23
CA ALA A 82 46.12 35.54 1.92
C ALA A 82 46.03 37.08 1.86
N GLY A 83 46.14 37.69 3.05
CA GLY A 83 46.77 39.00 3.20
C GLY A 83 45.95 40.11 3.86
N ARG A 84 46.05 40.19 5.20
CA ARG A 84 46.18 41.42 6.00
C ARG A 84 45.17 42.58 5.73
N THR A 85 44.32 42.88 6.70
CA THR A 85 44.37 44.14 7.47
C THR A 85 43.24 44.26 8.50
N LEU A 86 43.68 44.41 9.75
CA LEU A 86 43.13 45.20 10.85
C LEU A 86 41.74 45.83 10.68
N ARG A 87 40.77 45.35 11.49
CA ARG A 87 40.08 46.10 12.57
C ARG A 87 38.63 45.66 12.70
N ALA A 88 38.36 44.84 13.72
CA ALA A 88 37.04 44.82 14.34
C ALA A 88 37.25 45.00 15.85
N LYS A 89 37.04 46.23 16.32
CA LYS A 89 36.88 46.53 17.74
C LYS A 89 35.44 46.16 18.08
N ALA A 90 35.24 45.02 18.73
CA ALA A 90 34.03 44.72 19.47
C ALA A 90 34.42 44.54 20.94
N THR A 91 33.97 45.48 21.76
CA THR A 91 34.01 45.45 23.22
C THR A 91 33.14 44.29 23.71
N SER A 92 33.70 43.08 23.74
CA SER A 92 33.13 41.96 24.46
C SER A 92 34.03 41.67 25.65
N LYS A 93 33.54 41.96 26.86
CA LYS A 93 34.19 41.60 28.14
C LYS A 93 34.13 40.10 28.43
N LEU A 94 33.98 39.25 27.41
CA LEU A 94 34.02 37.80 27.54
C LEU A 94 35.33 37.28 26.92
N LYS A 95 36.27 36.84 27.77
CA LYS A 95 37.42 36.07 27.30
C LYS A 95 36.89 34.84 26.56
N ARG A 96 37.22 34.70 25.27
CA ARG A 96 37.04 33.42 24.57
C ARG A 96 37.79 32.37 25.36
N SER A 97 37.06 31.45 26.01
CA SER A 97 37.68 30.35 26.75
C SER A 97 38.55 29.55 25.79
N THR A 98 39.85 29.56 26.02
CA THR A 98 40.83 28.78 25.26
C THR A 98 40.54 27.28 25.38
N GLN A 99 39.87 26.87 26.45
CA GLN A 99 39.50 25.48 26.70
C GLN A 99 38.32 25.01 25.84
N LEU A 100 37.36 25.89 25.54
CA LEU A 100 36.19 25.51 24.74
C LEU A 100 36.56 25.17 23.29
N GLY A 101 37.51 25.91 22.71
CA GLY A 101 38.03 25.61 21.37
C GLY A 101 38.81 24.29 21.30
N ASN A 102 39.54 23.95 22.37
CA ASN A 102 40.25 22.67 22.48
C ASN A 102 39.27 21.51 22.68
N LEU A 103 38.21 21.71 23.48
CA LEU A 103 37.17 20.72 23.69
C LEU A 103 36.39 20.45 22.39
N TYR A 104 36.03 21.50 21.65
CA TYR A 104 35.37 21.35 20.35
C TYR A 104 36.25 20.58 19.35
N ARG A 105 37.55 20.91 19.25
CA ARG A 105 38.48 20.13 18.40
C ARG A 105 38.63 18.68 18.86
N SER A 106 38.68 18.43 20.17
CA SER A 106 38.80 17.07 20.71
C SER A 106 37.54 16.24 20.47
N LEU A 107 36.35 16.85 20.67
CA LEU A 107 35.07 16.21 20.38
C LEU A 107 34.90 15.95 18.89
N LYS A 108 35.26 16.93 18.05
CA LYS A 108 35.25 16.79 16.59
C LYS A 108 36.23 15.72 16.13
N GLY A 109 37.43 15.65 16.69
CA GLY A 109 38.41 14.60 16.39
C GLY A 109 37.95 13.19 16.80
N LYS A 110 37.23 13.06 17.92
CA LYS A 110 36.60 11.78 18.32
C LYS A 110 35.40 11.42 17.44
N LEU A 111 34.60 12.40 17.03
CA LEU A 111 33.43 12.20 16.16
C LEU A 111 33.85 11.88 14.71
N GLU A 112 34.92 12.49 14.22
CA GLU A 112 35.49 12.29 12.88
C GLU A 112 36.49 11.12 12.83
N GLY A 113 36.61 10.35 13.92
CA GLY A 113 37.27 9.04 13.92
C GLY A 113 38.80 9.06 13.95
N SER A 114 39.44 10.09 14.52
CA SER A 114 40.89 10.09 14.67
C SER A 114 41.32 9.41 15.97
N SER A 115 41.53 8.09 15.89
CA SER A 115 42.48 7.43 16.79
C SER A 115 43.89 7.92 16.46
N LEU A 116 44.80 7.83 17.44
CA LEU A 116 46.23 8.17 17.38
C LEU A 116 46.59 9.63 17.79
N ASN A 117 46.65 9.86 19.11
CA ASN A 117 47.85 10.54 19.64
C ASN A 117 48.49 9.63 20.68
N GLY A 118 49.35 8.73 20.19
CA GLY A 118 50.27 7.96 21.01
C GLY A 118 51.26 8.90 21.68
N LYS A 119 51.24 8.89 23.01
CA LYS A 119 52.31 9.41 23.84
C LYS A 119 53.02 8.19 24.44
N SER A 120 53.89 7.57 23.66
CA SER A 120 54.79 6.52 24.15
C SER A 120 56.06 6.52 23.32
N ALA A 121 57.16 6.88 23.97
CA ALA A 121 58.49 6.66 23.49
C ALA A 121 58.78 5.15 23.49
N ALA A 122 59.18 4.59 22.34
CA ALA A 122 60.05 3.40 22.23
C ALA A 122 60.44 3.19 20.76
N PRO A 123 61.72 2.99 20.42
CA PRO A 123 62.14 2.73 19.06
C PRO A 123 62.14 1.22 18.76
N GLY A 124 61.61 0.87 17.59
CA GLY A 124 61.93 -0.38 16.90
C GLY A 124 60.88 -1.49 17.04
N LYS A 125 60.15 -1.76 15.95
CA LYS A 125 60.35 -2.98 15.14
C LYS A 125 59.46 -2.89 13.90
N LYS A 126 60.00 -3.36 12.80
CA LYS A 126 59.37 -3.47 11.48
C LYS A 126 58.20 -4.45 11.58
N SER A 127 57.02 -4.06 11.10
CA SER A 127 56.12 -5.01 10.43
C SER A 127 55.19 -4.26 9.48
N ALA A 128 55.16 -4.76 8.26
CA ALA A 128 54.23 -4.41 7.20
C ALA A 128 52.78 -4.81 7.56
N ILE A 129 51.88 -4.52 6.61
CA ILE A 129 50.41 -4.63 6.59
C ILE A 129 49.82 -3.23 6.85
N GLY A 130 49.58 -2.40 5.83
CA GLY A 130 48.90 -2.73 4.58
C GLY A 130 47.41 -2.69 4.83
N GLY A 131 46.76 -1.58 4.49
CA GLY A 131 45.32 -1.42 4.64
C GLY A 131 44.92 -0.03 5.13
N ALA A 132 45.28 1.01 4.37
CA ALA A 132 44.56 2.27 4.46
C ALA A 132 43.10 2.00 4.01
N SER A 133 42.19 1.76 4.96
CA SER A 133 40.78 1.83 4.65
C SER A 133 40.37 3.30 4.63
N ASN A 134 40.44 3.90 3.45
CA ASN A 134 39.76 5.15 3.06
C ASN A 134 38.22 4.95 3.12
N GLY A 135 37.68 4.56 4.27
CA GLY A 135 36.34 3.96 4.36
C GLY A 135 35.44 4.50 5.46
N GLY A 136 35.77 5.62 6.12
CA GLY A 136 34.97 6.11 7.27
C GLY A 136 33.50 6.40 6.97
N LYS A 137 33.14 6.69 5.70
CA LYS A 137 31.74 6.80 5.25
C LYS A 137 31.22 5.57 4.52
N GLN A 138 32.07 4.92 3.73
CA GLN A 138 31.70 3.72 2.98
C GLN A 138 31.39 2.54 3.91
N GLY A 139 32.19 2.36 4.96
CA GLY A 139 32.02 1.26 5.93
C GLY A 139 30.81 1.42 6.85
N MET A 140 30.35 2.65 7.13
CA MET A 140 29.11 2.86 7.88
C MET A 140 27.88 2.55 7.02
N ALA A 141 27.91 2.93 5.73
CA ALA A 141 26.87 2.59 4.77
C ALA A 141 26.84 1.06 4.51
N ASP A 142 28.01 0.42 4.38
CA ASP A 142 28.11 -1.03 4.21
C ASP A 142 27.63 -1.78 5.47
N ALA A 143 28.00 -1.31 6.67
CA ALA A 143 27.52 -1.91 7.92
C ALA A 143 26.00 -1.74 8.09
N LEU A 144 25.43 -0.61 7.68
CA LEU A 144 23.97 -0.40 7.67
C LEU A 144 23.27 -1.26 6.62
N ALA A 145 23.85 -1.40 5.43
CA ALA A 145 23.35 -2.29 4.38
C ALA A 145 23.41 -3.76 4.84
N GLU A 146 24.50 -4.16 5.50
CA GLU A 146 24.66 -5.50 6.06
C GLU A 146 23.66 -5.74 7.20
N MET A 147 23.47 -4.79 8.11
CA MET A 147 22.48 -4.90 9.19
C MET A 147 21.05 -5.00 8.63
N THR A 148 20.75 -4.25 7.58
CA THR A 148 19.44 -4.29 6.91
C THR A 148 19.22 -5.63 6.19
N LYS A 149 20.24 -6.15 5.52
CA LYS A 149 20.20 -7.45 4.82
C LYS A 149 20.12 -8.64 5.81
N ARG A 150 20.69 -8.49 7.00
CA ARG A 150 20.60 -9.47 8.10
C ARG A 150 19.31 -9.35 8.92
N SER A 151 18.49 -8.33 8.67
CA SER A 151 17.18 -8.21 9.31
C SER A 151 16.34 -9.43 8.94
N SER A 152 15.67 -10.02 9.94
CA SER A 152 14.76 -11.16 9.75
C SER A 152 13.73 -10.88 8.66
N TYR A 153 13.23 -9.64 8.56
CA TYR A 153 12.29 -9.20 7.54
C TYR A 153 12.85 -9.33 6.11
N PHE A 154 14.08 -8.88 5.87
CA PHE A 154 14.68 -8.93 4.53
C PHE A 154 15.03 -10.37 4.13
N ILE A 155 15.49 -11.18 5.09
CA ILE A 155 15.74 -12.61 4.90
C ILE A 155 14.43 -13.31 4.52
N GLN A 156 13.33 -13.03 5.22
CA GLN A 156 12.03 -13.61 4.95
C GLN A 156 11.50 -13.23 3.55
N ILE A 157 11.73 -12.00 3.09
CA ILE A 157 11.39 -11.59 1.71
C ILE A 157 12.23 -12.37 0.69
N GLU A 158 13.54 -12.52 0.91
CA GLU A 158 14.40 -13.30 0.01
C GLU A 158 13.98 -14.77 -0.03
N GLU A 159 13.63 -15.35 1.12
CA GLU A 159 13.09 -16.71 1.23
C GLU A 159 11.77 -16.86 0.48
N ASP A 160 10.83 -15.93 0.64
CA ASP A 160 9.56 -15.92 -0.09
C ASP A 160 9.78 -15.80 -1.60
N VAL A 161 10.68 -14.92 -2.03
CA VAL A 161 11.06 -14.79 -3.44
C VAL A 161 11.54 -16.15 -3.95
N GLN A 162 12.49 -16.80 -3.29
CA GLN A 162 13.02 -18.11 -3.74
C GLN A 162 11.96 -19.21 -3.70
N LYS A 163 11.18 -19.30 -2.64
CA LYS A 163 10.15 -20.34 -2.42
C LYS A 163 9.03 -20.23 -3.45
N TYR A 164 8.54 -19.03 -3.70
CA TYR A 164 7.40 -18.79 -4.59
C TYR A 164 7.81 -18.36 -6.01
N THR A 165 9.11 -18.31 -6.35
CA THR A 165 9.63 -17.92 -7.69
C THR A 165 8.85 -18.60 -8.82
N LYS A 166 8.69 -19.93 -8.77
CA LYS A 166 8.00 -20.68 -9.82
C LYS A 166 6.54 -20.27 -9.96
N GLN A 167 5.85 -20.12 -8.83
CA GLN A 167 4.44 -19.74 -8.79
C GLN A 167 4.24 -18.30 -9.27
N ILE A 168 5.12 -17.37 -8.88
CA ILE A 168 5.04 -15.96 -9.27
C ILE A 168 5.34 -15.78 -10.77
N ILE A 169 6.30 -16.52 -11.33
CA ILE A 169 6.56 -16.48 -12.78
C ILE A 169 5.37 -17.05 -13.57
N GLU A 170 4.78 -18.15 -13.10
CA GLU A 170 3.56 -18.70 -13.69
C GLU A 170 2.40 -17.71 -13.57
N LEU A 171 2.24 -17.07 -12.42
CA LEU A 171 1.23 -16.05 -12.15
C LEU A 171 1.43 -14.82 -13.04
N GLN A 172 2.67 -14.38 -13.23
CA GLN A 172 3.03 -13.29 -14.14
C GLN A 172 2.57 -13.60 -15.56
N SER A 173 2.85 -14.82 -16.06
CA SER A 173 2.39 -15.27 -17.38
C SER A 173 0.87 -15.33 -17.45
N LYS A 174 0.21 -15.94 -16.45
CA LYS A 174 -1.25 -16.02 -16.35
C LYS A 174 -1.90 -14.65 -16.38
N ILE A 175 -1.46 -13.70 -15.54
CA ILE A 175 -2.02 -12.34 -15.50
C ILE A 175 -1.76 -11.63 -16.82
N THR A 176 -0.56 -11.73 -17.40
CA THR A 176 -0.24 -11.07 -18.67
C THR A 176 -1.13 -11.56 -19.80
N ASN A 177 -1.38 -12.87 -19.87
CA ASN A 177 -2.20 -13.47 -20.92
C ASN A 177 -3.70 -13.52 -20.59
N PHE A 178 -4.09 -13.18 -19.35
CA PHE A 178 -5.47 -13.22 -18.91
C PHE A 178 -6.34 -12.29 -19.77
N LYS A 179 -7.38 -12.85 -20.36
CA LYS A 179 -8.45 -12.12 -21.05
C LYS A 179 -9.74 -12.77 -20.64
N THR A 180 -10.72 -11.97 -20.27
CA THR A 180 -12.02 -12.50 -19.86
C THR A 180 -13.15 -11.63 -20.36
N ASN A 181 -14.21 -12.31 -20.75
CA ASN A 181 -15.50 -11.74 -21.11
C ASN A 181 -16.59 -12.21 -20.12
N ASN A 182 -16.23 -13.08 -19.18
CA ASN A 182 -17.14 -13.68 -18.22
C ASN A 182 -16.76 -13.30 -16.79
N MET A 183 -17.73 -12.74 -16.07
CA MET A 183 -17.49 -12.22 -14.74
C MET A 183 -17.25 -13.31 -13.67
N THR A 184 -17.78 -14.51 -13.91
CA THR A 184 -17.54 -15.68 -13.04
C THR A 184 -16.08 -16.14 -13.17
N GLU A 185 -15.55 -16.14 -14.39
CA GLU A 185 -14.14 -16.45 -14.65
C GLU A 185 -13.23 -15.38 -14.06
N LEU A 186 -13.60 -14.09 -14.15
CA LEU A 186 -12.88 -13.00 -13.50
C LEU A 186 -12.80 -13.21 -11.98
N SER A 187 -13.93 -13.52 -11.34
CA SER A 187 -13.99 -13.72 -9.89
C SER A 187 -13.19 -14.95 -9.45
N LYS A 188 -13.28 -16.06 -10.19
CA LYS A 188 -12.46 -17.26 -9.93
C LYS A 188 -10.97 -16.96 -10.09
N PHE A 189 -10.58 -16.33 -11.19
CA PHE A 189 -9.18 -15.97 -11.45
C PHE A 189 -8.63 -15.04 -10.38
N HIS A 190 -9.39 -14.03 -9.98
CA HIS A 190 -9.02 -13.14 -8.88
C HIS A 190 -8.77 -13.91 -7.57
N ARG A 191 -9.63 -14.88 -7.24
CA ARG A 191 -9.42 -15.73 -6.05
C ARG A 191 -8.18 -16.61 -6.15
N ASP A 192 -7.96 -17.21 -7.31
CA ASP A 192 -6.78 -18.05 -7.54
C ASP A 192 -5.49 -17.23 -7.41
N VAL A 193 -5.47 -16.02 -7.99
CA VAL A 193 -4.34 -15.06 -7.87
C VAL A 193 -4.11 -14.68 -6.41
N GLU A 194 -5.15 -14.27 -5.71
CA GLU A 194 -5.03 -13.79 -4.33
C GLU A 194 -4.62 -14.93 -3.38
N SER A 195 -5.06 -16.16 -3.62
CA SER A 195 -4.65 -17.33 -2.82
C SER A 195 -3.16 -17.62 -2.89
N ILE A 196 -2.49 -17.23 -3.98
CA ILE A 196 -1.04 -17.35 -4.14
C ILE A 196 -0.35 -16.17 -3.42
N LEU A 197 -0.86 -14.95 -3.61
CA LEU A 197 -0.28 -13.73 -3.07
C LEU A 197 -0.42 -13.60 -1.55
N GLU A 198 -1.48 -14.17 -0.95
CA GLU A 198 -1.71 -14.20 0.51
C GLU A 198 -0.62 -14.98 1.26
N ASN A 199 0.11 -15.89 0.59
CA ASN A 199 1.20 -16.64 1.21
C ASN A 199 2.52 -15.86 1.31
N LEU A 200 2.56 -14.64 0.76
CA LEU A 200 3.74 -13.78 0.78
C LEU A 200 3.72 -12.88 2.02
N THR A 201 4.86 -12.73 2.68
CA THR A 201 5.00 -11.87 3.87
C THR A 201 4.78 -10.39 3.52
N ASP A 202 5.32 -9.97 2.38
CA ASP A 202 5.15 -8.64 1.83
C ASP A 202 5.01 -8.73 0.31
N GLU A 203 3.77 -8.72 -0.16
CA GLU A 203 3.45 -8.82 -1.59
C GLU A 203 4.23 -7.78 -2.41
N SER A 204 4.22 -6.52 -1.99
CA SER A 204 4.82 -5.43 -2.76
C SER A 204 6.32 -5.61 -2.91
N GLN A 205 7.01 -5.96 -1.81
CA GLN A 205 8.46 -6.18 -1.84
C GLN A 205 8.84 -7.43 -2.63
N VAL A 206 8.11 -8.53 -2.46
CA VAL A 206 8.39 -9.78 -3.18
C VAL A 206 8.17 -9.58 -4.68
N LEU A 207 7.02 -9.01 -5.08
CA LEU A 207 6.70 -8.77 -6.49
C LEU A 207 7.65 -7.76 -7.15
N SER A 208 8.20 -6.80 -6.40
CA SER A 208 9.17 -5.82 -6.94
C SER A 208 10.49 -6.46 -7.42
N ARG A 209 10.82 -7.67 -6.95
CA ARG A 209 12.01 -8.41 -7.38
C ARG A 209 11.82 -9.12 -8.73
N PHE A 210 10.59 -9.25 -9.19
CA PHE A 210 10.26 -9.88 -10.48
C PHE A 210 10.13 -8.80 -11.55
N GLU A 211 11.12 -8.71 -12.43
CA GLU A 211 11.11 -7.73 -13.52
C GLU A 211 9.91 -7.93 -14.45
N GLY A 212 9.24 -6.82 -14.77
CA GLY A 212 8.10 -6.83 -15.68
C GLY A 212 6.83 -7.48 -15.12
N PHE A 213 6.70 -7.59 -13.79
CA PHE A 213 5.44 -8.06 -13.21
C PHE A 213 4.27 -7.14 -13.60
N PRO A 214 3.13 -7.66 -14.09
CA PRO A 214 2.03 -6.87 -14.63
C PRO A 214 1.17 -6.23 -13.52
N THR A 215 1.78 -5.48 -12.61
CA THR A 215 1.11 -4.87 -11.43
C THR A 215 -0.10 -4.05 -11.83
N LYS A 216 0.00 -3.23 -12.89
CA LYS A 216 -1.14 -2.42 -13.38
C LYS A 216 -2.35 -3.26 -13.77
N LYS A 217 -2.09 -4.42 -14.39
CA LYS A 217 -3.14 -5.36 -14.81
C LYS A 217 -3.70 -6.13 -13.63
N LEU A 218 -2.86 -6.53 -12.68
CA LEU A 218 -3.30 -7.13 -11.42
C LEU A 218 -4.25 -6.19 -10.67
N GLU A 219 -3.89 -4.91 -10.54
CA GLU A 219 -4.75 -3.90 -9.92
C GLU A 219 -6.06 -3.70 -10.69
N ALA A 220 -6.03 -3.74 -12.04
CA ALA A 220 -7.24 -3.71 -12.85
C ALA A 220 -8.16 -4.91 -12.58
N ILE A 221 -7.61 -6.11 -12.43
CA ILE A 221 -8.35 -7.32 -12.07
C ILE A 221 -8.97 -7.19 -10.67
N ARG A 222 -8.19 -6.73 -9.68
CA ARG A 222 -8.67 -6.48 -8.31
C ARG A 222 -9.82 -5.48 -8.29
N MET A 223 -9.69 -4.35 -8.98
CA MET A 223 -10.73 -3.34 -9.08
C MET A 223 -11.99 -3.88 -9.76
N ALA A 224 -11.84 -4.60 -10.87
CA ALA A 224 -12.97 -5.19 -11.59
C ALA A 224 -13.69 -6.26 -10.74
N ALA A 225 -12.93 -7.14 -10.07
CA ALA A 225 -13.50 -8.15 -9.20
C ALA A 225 -14.21 -7.54 -7.98
N ALA A 226 -13.62 -6.50 -7.37
CA ALA A 226 -14.25 -5.77 -6.26
C ALA A 226 -15.57 -5.12 -6.67
N LEU A 227 -15.59 -4.47 -7.84
CA LEU A 227 -16.80 -3.86 -8.39
C LEU A 227 -17.89 -4.92 -8.64
N TYR A 228 -17.53 -6.04 -9.28
CA TYR A 228 -18.48 -7.12 -9.51
C TYR A 228 -19.02 -7.71 -8.21
N ASN A 229 -18.14 -8.01 -7.25
CA ASN A 229 -18.55 -8.57 -5.95
C ASN A 229 -19.49 -7.61 -5.21
N LYS A 230 -19.24 -6.30 -5.27
CA LYS A 230 -20.12 -5.28 -4.70
C LYS A 230 -21.52 -5.32 -5.33
N LEU A 231 -21.59 -5.31 -6.66
CA LEU A 231 -22.87 -5.37 -7.39
C LEU A 231 -23.60 -6.70 -7.17
N ASN A 232 -22.85 -7.80 -7.13
CA ASN A 232 -23.41 -9.12 -6.88
C ASN A 232 -23.92 -9.26 -5.44
N SER A 233 -23.27 -8.62 -4.46
CA SER A 233 -23.78 -8.54 -3.07
C SER A 233 -25.13 -7.83 -3.03
N ILE A 234 -25.24 -6.66 -3.69
CA ILE A 234 -26.49 -5.91 -3.79
C ILE A 234 -27.59 -6.77 -4.42
N LEU A 235 -27.30 -7.41 -5.55
CA LEU A 235 -28.24 -8.29 -6.25
C LEU A 235 -28.68 -9.45 -5.36
N THR A 236 -27.74 -10.09 -4.66
CA THR A 236 -28.01 -11.22 -3.77
C THR A 236 -28.85 -10.78 -2.55
N GLU A 237 -28.58 -9.61 -1.98
CA GLU A 237 -29.35 -9.03 -0.88
C GLU A 237 -30.79 -8.73 -1.29
N LEU A 238 -31.01 -8.21 -2.51
CA LEU A 238 -32.34 -7.95 -3.07
C LEU A 238 -33.10 -9.25 -3.35
N GLN A 239 -32.46 -10.25 -3.96
CA GLN A 239 -33.09 -11.53 -4.27
C GLN A 239 -33.47 -12.34 -3.01
N ASN A 240 -32.66 -12.24 -1.96
CA ASN A 240 -32.92 -12.92 -0.69
C ASN A 240 -33.76 -12.07 0.28
N TRP A 241 -34.35 -10.97 -0.19
CA TRP A 241 -35.14 -10.08 0.66
C TRP A 241 -36.42 -10.76 1.11
N LYS A 242 -36.48 -11.12 2.39
CA LYS A 242 -37.67 -11.74 2.99
C LYS A 242 -38.66 -10.65 3.38
N VAL A 243 -39.79 -10.61 2.69
CA VAL A 243 -40.90 -9.71 3.03
C VAL A 243 -41.75 -10.38 4.12
N VAL A 244 -41.53 -9.98 5.39
CA VAL A 244 -42.18 -10.56 6.58
C VAL A 244 -42.77 -9.42 7.43
N ALA A 245 -43.88 -9.68 8.13
CA ALA A 245 -44.46 -8.73 9.08
C ALA A 245 -43.49 -8.46 10.26
N PRO A 246 -43.43 -7.23 10.82
CA PRO A 246 -44.30 -6.07 10.61
C PRO A 246 -43.99 -5.25 9.34
N ILE A 247 -45.02 -4.97 8.54
CA ILE A 247 -44.87 -4.35 7.21
C ILE A 247 -44.31 -2.93 7.30
N VAL A 248 -44.73 -2.11 8.26
CA VAL A 248 -44.29 -0.70 8.38
C VAL A 248 -42.77 -0.59 8.56
N GLN A 249 -42.20 -1.37 9.49
CA GLN A 249 -40.75 -1.38 9.75
C GLN A 249 -39.97 -1.97 8.57
N LEU A 250 -40.56 -2.95 7.89
CA LEU A 250 -39.97 -3.53 6.70
C LEU A 250 -39.90 -2.50 5.57
N LEU A 251 -40.98 -1.76 5.30
CA LEU A 251 -41.02 -0.73 4.26
C LEU A 251 -40.00 0.38 4.53
N GLU A 252 -39.87 0.86 5.76
CA GLU A 252 -38.83 1.83 6.13
C GLU A 252 -37.40 1.30 5.91
N LYS A 253 -37.19 -0.01 6.10
CA LYS A 253 -35.89 -0.64 5.84
C LYS A 253 -35.62 -0.77 4.34
N VAL A 254 -36.62 -1.19 3.56
CA VAL A 254 -36.57 -1.29 2.10
C VAL A 254 -36.29 0.09 1.49
N GLU A 255 -37.04 1.11 1.88
CA GLU A 255 -36.89 2.47 1.35
C GLU A 255 -35.50 3.03 1.62
N ARG A 256 -34.99 2.91 2.86
CA ARG A 256 -33.61 3.33 3.18
C ARG A 256 -32.57 2.59 2.36
N TYR A 257 -32.73 1.28 2.20
CA TYR A 257 -31.81 0.46 1.41
C TYR A 257 -31.85 0.80 -0.08
N PHE A 258 -33.04 1.04 -0.64
CA PHE A 258 -33.21 1.48 -2.03
C PHE A 258 -32.61 2.85 -2.28
N ASN A 259 -32.80 3.81 -1.37
CA ASN A 259 -32.17 5.12 -1.50
C ASN A 259 -30.64 5.02 -1.49
N LYS A 260 -30.08 4.13 -0.65
CA LYS A 260 -28.65 3.82 -0.64
C LYS A 260 -28.18 3.22 -1.96
N ILE A 261 -28.78 2.12 -2.42
CA ILE A 261 -28.39 1.46 -3.67
C ILE A 261 -28.56 2.41 -4.86
N LYS A 262 -29.66 3.15 -4.92
CA LYS A 262 -29.91 4.13 -5.99
C LYS A 262 -28.78 5.14 -6.09
N THR A 263 -28.35 5.70 -4.96
CA THR A 263 -27.21 6.63 -4.92
C THR A 263 -25.92 5.97 -5.44
N GLU A 264 -25.66 4.72 -5.04
CA GLU A 264 -24.47 3.99 -5.48
C GLU A 264 -24.52 3.60 -6.97
N LEU A 265 -25.67 3.16 -7.48
CA LEU A 265 -25.87 2.83 -8.90
C LEU A 265 -25.84 4.08 -9.79
N ASP A 266 -26.43 5.18 -9.33
CA ASP A 266 -26.40 6.45 -10.07
C ASP A 266 -24.99 7.02 -10.17
N ALA A 267 -24.16 6.84 -9.12
CA ALA A 267 -22.75 7.19 -9.18
C ALA A 267 -21.99 6.29 -10.17
N LEU A 268 -22.24 4.98 -10.12
CA LEU A 268 -21.59 4.02 -11.01
C LEU A 268 -22.02 4.18 -12.47
N GLU A 269 -23.29 4.48 -12.75
CA GLU A 269 -23.79 4.71 -14.11
C GLU A 269 -23.11 5.90 -14.77
N ARG A 270 -22.72 6.93 -14.00
CA ARG A 270 -21.95 8.08 -14.49
C ARG A 270 -20.50 7.73 -14.82
N THR A 271 -19.89 6.79 -14.10
CA THR A 271 -18.48 6.40 -14.28
C THR A 271 -18.29 5.14 -15.11
N LYS A 272 -19.37 4.44 -15.48
CA LYS A 272 -19.32 3.13 -16.14
C LYS A 272 -18.48 3.13 -17.42
N ASP A 273 -18.55 4.20 -18.23
CA ASP A 273 -17.86 4.25 -19.52
C ASP A 273 -16.34 4.41 -19.32
N ASP A 274 -15.93 5.14 -18.28
CA ASP A 274 -14.51 5.31 -17.94
C ASP A 274 -13.94 4.03 -17.32
N GLU A 275 -14.70 3.37 -16.45
CA GLU A 275 -14.34 2.05 -15.90
C GLU A 275 -14.28 0.97 -16.99
N ALA A 276 -15.26 0.93 -17.89
CA ALA A 276 -15.28 0.03 -19.04
C ALA A 276 -14.04 0.21 -19.92
N LYS A 277 -13.67 1.46 -20.25
CA LYS A 277 -12.44 1.76 -21.01
C LYS A 277 -11.18 1.33 -20.26
N LYS A 278 -11.12 1.58 -18.95
CA LYS A 278 -9.97 1.20 -18.10
C LYS A 278 -9.78 -0.32 -18.05
N PHE A 279 -10.85 -1.09 -17.88
CA PHE A 279 -10.82 -2.54 -17.87
C PHE A 279 -10.51 -3.11 -19.26
N LYS A 280 -11.10 -2.54 -20.32
CA LYS A 280 -10.83 -2.93 -21.71
C LYS A 280 -9.38 -2.70 -22.10
N GLY A 281 -8.74 -1.63 -21.61
CA GLY A 281 -7.31 -1.39 -21.77
C GLY A 281 -6.42 -2.51 -21.21
N HIS A 282 -6.95 -3.30 -20.27
CA HIS A 282 -6.29 -4.47 -19.68
C HIS A 282 -6.84 -5.80 -20.20
N ASN A 283 -7.64 -5.79 -21.28
CA ASN A 283 -8.33 -6.97 -21.85
C ASN A 283 -9.34 -7.63 -20.89
N ILE A 284 -9.98 -6.83 -20.04
CA ILE A 284 -11.07 -7.26 -19.17
C ILE A 284 -12.35 -6.63 -19.70
N GLU A 285 -13.26 -7.44 -20.24
CA GLU A 285 -14.56 -6.98 -20.70
C GLU A 285 -15.55 -7.07 -19.54
N PHE A 286 -15.81 -5.93 -18.90
CA PHE A 286 -16.70 -5.86 -17.75
C PHE A 286 -18.16 -5.80 -18.20
N ASP A 287 -18.94 -6.81 -17.82
CA ASP A 287 -20.37 -6.88 -18.05
C ASP A 287 -21.16 -6.00 -17.06
N PHE A 288 -21.64 -4.85 -17.55
CA PHE A 288 -22.53 -3.95 -16.82
C PHE A 288 -24.02 -4.35 -16.86
N HIS A 289 -24.37 -5.45 -17.53
CA HIS A 289 -25.75 -5.97 -17.53
C HIS A 289 -26.24 -6.33 -16.13
N ILE A 290 -25.32 -6.57 -15.17
CA ILE A 290 -25.67 -6.72 -13.75
C ILE A 290 -26.44 -5.50 -13.19
N LEU A 291 -26.23 -4.28 -13.71
CA LEU A 291 -26.99 -3.09 -13.30
C LEU A 291 -28.47 -3.22 -13.66
N ILE A 292 -28.77 -3.82 -14.81
CA ILE A 292 -30.15 -4.06 -15.26
C ILE A 292 -30.80 -5.08 -14.33
N LYS A 293 -30.11 -6.20 -14.04
CA LYS A 293 -30.59 -7.22 -13.10
C LYS A 293 -30.86 -6.66 -11.69
N ILE A 294 -30.02 -5.74 -11.21
CA ILE A 294 -30.26 -5.06 -9.93
C ILE A 294 -31.52 -4.18 -10.01
N LYS A 295 -31.70 -3.42 -11.10
CA LYS A 295 -32.90 -2.59 -11.30
C LYS A 295 -34.17 -3.45 -11.36
N GLU A 296 -34.12 -4.60 -12.03
CA GLU A 296 -35.22 -5.59 -12.06
C GLU A 296 -35.51 -6.12 -10.64
N ALA A 297 -34.48 -6.55 -9.89
CA ALA A 297 -34.66 -7.05 -8.53
C ALA A 297 -35.25 -6.00 -7.56
N ILE A 298 -34.92 -4.71 -7.74
CA ILE A 298 -35.55 -3.61 -6.98
C ILE A 298 -37.05 -3.53 -7.27
N VAL A 299 -37.45 -3.66 -8.53
CA VAL A 299 -38.86 -3.67 -8.95
C VAL A 299 -39.58 -4.89 -8.38
N ASP A 300 -38.97 -6.07 -8.42
CA ASP A 300 -39.53 -7.31 -7.88
C ASP A 300 -39.78 -7.20 -6.36
N VAL A 301 -38.78 -6.69 -5.61
CA VAL A 301 -38.92 -6.46 -4.16
C VAL A 301 -40.04 -5.45 -3.88
N SER A 302 -40.17 -4.40 -4.70
CA SER A 302 -41.25 -3.41 -4.56
C SER A 302 -42.63 -4.02 -4.78
N SER A 303 -42.77 -4.87 -5.82
CA SER A 303 -44.01 -5.59 -6.12
C SER A 303 -44.41 -6.49 -4.94
N ASN A 304 -43.47 -7.29 -4.44
CA ASN A 304 -43.69 -8.18 -3.29
C ASN A 304 -44.10 -7.41 -2.02
N CYS A 305 -43.51 -6.24 -1.77
CA CYS A 305 -43.89 -5.38 -0.65
C CYS A 305 -45.33 -4.86 -0.80
N MET A 306 -45.71 -4.45 -2.02
CA MET A 306 -47.04 -3.92 -2.31
C MET A 306 -48.13 -4.98 -2.18
N GLU A 307 -47.89 -6.20 -2.68
CA GLU A 307 -48.81 -7.33 -2.53
C GLU A 307 -49.08 -7.70 -1.07
N LEU A 308 -48.08 -7.56 -0.19
CA LEU A 308 -48.25 -7.82 1.24
C LEU A 308 -48.91 -6.66 1.98
N ALA A 309 -48.74 -5.42 1.54
CA ALA A 309 -49.42 -4.26 2.12
C ALA A 309 -50.93 -4.22 1.79
N LEU A 310 -51.35 -4.88 0.70
CA LEU A 310 -52.74 -4.96 0.26
C LEU A 310 -53.51 -6.19 0.77
N LYS A 311 -52.82 -7.12 1.45
CA LYS A 311 -53.43 -8.27 2.14
C LYS A 311 -53.79 -7.94 3.58
#